data_AF-A0A1T4QXM8-F1
#
_entry.id   AF-A0A1T4QXM8-F1
#
_cell.length_a   1.000
_cell.length_b   1.000
_cell.length_c   1.000
_cell.angle_alpha   90.00
_cell.angle_beta   90.00
_cell.angle_gamma   90.00
#
_symmetry.space_group_name_H-M   'P 1'
#
loop_
_entity.id
_entity.type
_entity.pdbx_description
1 polymer ?
#
loop_
_entity_poly.entity_id
_entity_poly.type
_entity_poly.pdbx_seq_one_letter_code
_entity_poly.pdbx_strand_id
1 'polypeptide(L)'
;MGRTYEYCIAQFASYEGVKGGEFYTPASVVKTIVNILKPSEGKRVYDPCCGSGGMFVQSVKFIQEHAGNRSNISVFGQEANADTWKMAKMNMAIRGIDANFGDHPEDTFFQRPAFHAEVRLHHGKSALQLKQLGSG
;
A
#
# COMPACT_ATOMS: atom_id res chain seq x y z
N MET A 1 16.87 -8.04 4.91
CA MET A 1 15.57 -8.76 4.98
C MET A 1 14.60 -8.34 3.88
N GLY A 2 14.23 -7.06 3.72
CA GLY A 2 13.26 -6.63 2.69
C GLY A 2 13.59 -7.02 1.24
N ARG A 3 14.83 -6.80 0.77
CA ARG A 3 15.20 -7.12 -0.64
C ARG A 3 15.08 -8.61 -0.98
N THR A 4 15.40 -9.50 -0.05
CA THR A 4 15.24 -10.95 -0.23
C THR A 4 13.76 -11.33 -0.36
N TYR A 5 12.90 -10.72 0.46
CA TYR A 5 11.45 -10.92 0.36
C TYR A 5 10.90 -10.45 -1.00
N GLU A 6 11.30 -9.27 -1.47
CA GLU A 6 10.92 -8.77 -2.80
C GLU A 6 11.40 -9.67 -3.94
N TYR A 7 12.63 -10.18 -3.83
CA TYR A 7 13.16 -11.13 -4.79
C TYR A 7 12.33 -12.42 -4.84
N CYS A 8 11.98 -12.98 -3.67
CA CYS A 8 11.10 -14.15 -3.60
C CYS A 8 9.74 -13.87 -4.24
N ILE A 9 9.11 -12.72 -3.95
CA ILE A 9 7.83 -12.34 -4.58
C ILE A 9 7.95 -12.26 -6.09
N ALA A 10 8.99 -11.60 -6.59
CA ALA A 10 9.22 -11.49 -8.03
C ALA A 10 9.45 -12.86 -8.69
N GLN A 11 10.16 -13.77 -8.02
CA GLN A 11 10.35 -15.14 -8.49
C GLN A 11 9.04 -15.94 -8.48
N PHE A 12 8.24 -15.85 -7.41
CA PHE A 12 6.92 -16.51 -7.35
C PHE A 12 5.98 -16.00 -8.44
N ALA A 13 5.91 -14.68 -8.64
CA ALA A 13 5.10 -14.08 -9.70
C ALA A 13 5.56 -14.50 -11.11
N SER A 14 6.87 -14.66 -11.30
CA SER A 14 7.45 -15.13 -12.58
C SER A 14 7.18 -16.62 -12.82
N TYR A 15 7.19 -17.44 -11.77
CA TYR A 15 6.96 -18.88 -11.84
C TYR A 15 5.48 -19.24 -12.10
N GLU A 16 4.53 -18.44 -11.56
CA GLU A 16 3.09 -18.64 -11.78
C GLU A 16 2.64 -18.33 -13.22
N GLY A 17 3.51 -17.73 -14.05
CA GLY A 17 3.45 -17.71 -15.52
C GLY A 17 2.33 -16.90 -16.19
N VAL A 18 1.12 -16.82 -15.62
CA VAL A 18 -0.08 -16.24 -16.26
C VAL A 18 -0.81 -15.22 -15.37
N LYS A 19 -0.63 -15.26 -14.04
CA LYS A 19 -1.26 -14.32 -13.07
C LYS A 19 -0.28 -13.35 -12.39
N GLY A 20 1.01 -13.41 -12.68
CA GLY A 20 2.04 -12.63 -11.98
C GLY A 20 1.82 -11.11 -11.95
N GLY A 21 1.17 -10.56 -12.99
CA GLY A 21 0.82 -9.14 -13.08
C GLY A 21 -0.29 -8.69 -12.13
N GLU A 22 -1.17 -9.60 -11.68
CA GLU A 22 -2.17 -9.31 -10.63
C GLU A 22 -1.48 -9.08 -9.27
N PHE A 23 -0.34 -9.72 -9.04
CA PHE A 23 0.32 -9.74 -7.74
C PHE A 23 1.49 -8.76 -7.62
N TYR A 24 2.08 -8.40 -8.75
CA TYR A 24 3.34 -7.70 -8.81
C TYR A 24 3.44 -6.81 -10.05
N THR A 25 3.53 -5.50 -9.81
CA THR A 25 3.94 -4.55 -10.84
C THR A 25 5.47 -4.54 -10.96
N PRO A 26 6.05 -4.69 -12.17
CA PRO A 26 7.50 -4.65 -12.35
C PRO A 26 8.15 -3.40 -11.75
N ALA A 27 9.31 -3.57 -11.09
CA ALA A 27 10.01 -2.50 -10.40
C ALA A 27 10.32 -1.27 -11.29
N SER A 28 10.57 -1.48 -12.59
CA SER A 28 10.79 -0.38 -13.55
C SER A 28 9.55 0.51 -13.73
N VAL A 29 8.37 -0.09 -13.80
CA VAL A 29 7.08 0.61 -13.93
C VAL A 29 6.79 1.38 -12.65
N VAL A 30 6.88 0.70 -11.50
CA VAL A 30 6.68 1.29 -10.18
C VAL A 30 7.62 2.48 -9.95
N LYS A 31 8.92 2.31 -10.25
CA LYS A 31 9.92 3.39 -10.14
C LYS A 31 9.57 4.57 -11.03
N THR A 32 9.14 4.33 -12.28
CA THR A 32 8.73 5.41 -13.18
C THR A 32 7.56 6.19 -12.60
N ILE A 33 6.49 5.51 -12.18
CA ILE A 33 5.28 6.15 -11.64
C ILE A 33 5.63 7.00 -10.40
N VAL A 34 6.39 6.45 -9.45
CA VAL A 34 6.76 7.18 -8.23
C VAL A 34 7.61 8.42 -8.54
N ASN A 35 8.53 8.35 -9.50
CA ASN A 35 9.35 9.50 -9.90
C ASN A 35 8.54 10.61 -10.60
N ILE A 36 7.42 10.25 -11.24
CA ILE A 36 6.48 11.22 -11.82
C ILE A 36 5.62 11.85 -10.72
N LEU A 37 5.05 11.03 -9.82
CA LEU A 37 4.14 11.49 -8.77
C LEU A 37 4.83 12.28 -7.66
N LYS A 38 6.12 12.01 -7.41
CA LYS A 38 6.96 12.68 -6.39
C LYS A 38 6.26 12.77 -5.03
N PRO A 39 5.95 11.63 -4.38
CA PRO A 39 5.33 11.64 -3.06
C PRO A 39 6.24 12.40 -2.08
N SER A 40 5.60 13.15 -1.18
CA SER A 40 6.27 14.00 -0.19
C SER A 40 5.86 13.59 1.22
N GLU A 41 6.69 13.96 2.18
CA GLU A 41 6.43 13.76 3.60
C GLU A 41 5.10 14.42 4.03
N GLY A 42 4.41 13.80 4.98
CA GLY A 42 3.11 14.21 5.49
C GLY A 42 1.94 13.93 4.55
N LYS A 43 2.19 13.43 3.34
CA LYS A 43 1.14 13.06 2.38
C LYS A 43 0.79 11.58 2.45
N ARG A 44 -0.42 11.29 1.99
CA ARG A 44 -0.97 9.94 1.91
C ARG A 44 -0.73 9.37 0.52
N VAL A 45 -0.40 8.09 0.46
CA VAL A 45 -0.34 7.33 -0.79
C VAL A 45 -1.42 6.26 -0.73
N TYR A 46 -2.27 6.22 -1.75
CA TYR A 46 -3.36 5.27 -1.87
C TYR A 46 -3.22 4.47 -3.16
N ASP A 47 -3.34 3.15 -3.06
CA ASP A 47 -3.36 2.23 -4.21
C ASP A 47 -4.54 1.26 -4.08
N PRO A 48 -5.56 1.35 -4.95
CA PRO A 48 -6.79 0.55 -4.84
C PRO A 48 -6.62 -0.92 -5.24
N CYS A 49 -5.50 -1.29 -5.87
CA CYS A 49 -5.19 -2.66 -6.29
C CYS A 49 -3.72 -2.93 -6.01
N CYS A 50 -3.35 -2.87 -4.73
CA CYS A 50 -1.95 -2.70 -4.36
C CYS A 50 -1.08 -3.94 -4.58
N GLY A 51 -1.69 -5.09 -4.90
CA GLY A 51 -0.97 -6.35 -5.03
C GLY A 51 -0.15 -6.61 -3.77
N SER A 52 1.10 -7.02 -3.96
CA SER A 52 2.07 -7.21 -2.87
C SER A 52 2.59 -5.92 -2.20
N GLY A 53 2.11 -4.74 -2.57
CA GLY A 53 2.47 -3.45 -1.96
C GLY A 53 3.75 -2.81 -2.50
N GLY A 54 4.19 -3.18 -3.70
CA GLY A 54 5.45 -2.68 -4.30
C GLY A 54 5.47 -1.15 -4.49
N MET A 55 4.32 -0.55 -4.85
CA MET A 55 4.17 0.90 -4.99
C MET A 55 4.49 1.65 -3.69
N PHE A 56 4.07 1.11 -2.54
CA PHE A 56 4.33 1.72 -1.23
C PHE A 56 5.81 1.66 -0.85
N VAL A 57 6.45 0.50 -1.06
CA VAL A 57 7.89 0.36 -0.78
C VAL A 57 8.68 1.38 -1.59
N GLN A 58 8.38 1.49 -2.88
CA GLN A 58 9.08 2.44 -3.75
C GLN A 58 8.79 3.90 -3.38
N SER A 59 7.57 4.23 -2.96
CA SER A 59 7.20 5.57 -2.49
C SER A 59 7.99 5.97 -1.25
N VAL A 60 8.08 5.06 -0.27
CA VAL A 60 8.87 5.24 0.95
C VAL A 60 10.36 5.42 0.62
N LYS A 61 10.89 4.60 -0.29
CA LYS A 61 12.28 4.70 -0.74
C LYS A 61 12.56 6.04 -1.44
N PHE A 62 11.65 6.49 -2.30
CA PHE A 62 11.77 7.79 -2.97
C PHE A 62 11.87 8.94 -1.95
N ILE A 63 10.98 8.96 -0.95
CA ILE A 63 11.00 10.00 0.10
C ILE A 63 12.32 9.93 0.87
N GLN A 64 12.78 8.73 1.24
CA GLN A 64 14.05 8.56 1.93
C GLN A 64 15.23 9.11 1.12
N GLU A 65 15.24 8.92 -0.19
CA GLU A 65 16.31 9.39 -1.09
C GLU A 65 16.27 10.91 -1.34
N HIS A 66 15.10 11.57 -1.23
CA HIS A 66 14.93 12.98 -1.64
C HIS A 66 14.62 13.96 -0.50
N ALA A 67 14.07 13.50 0.63
CA ALA A 67 13.64 14.34 1.75
C ALA A 67 14.27 13.92 3.09
N GLY A 68 14.99 12.80 3.15
CA GLY A 68 15.78 12.37 4.31
C GLY A 68 14.98 11.83 5.50
N ASN A 69 13.67 12.11 5.61
CA ASN A 69 12.83 11.62 6.68
C ASN A 69 11.76 10.63 6.19
N ARG A 70 11.82 9.39 6.70
CA ARG A 70 10.88 8.32 6.37
C ARG A 70 9.62 8.33 7.25
N SER A 71 9.60 9.15 8.31
CA SER A 71 8.76 8.95 9.49
C SER A 71 7.32 9.46 9.39
N ASN A 72 6.86 9.88 8.22
CA ASN A 72 5.57 10.57 8.10
C ASN A 72 4.93 10.35 6.72
N ILE A 73 4.77 9.09 6.32
CA ILE A 73 3.94 8.70 5.17
C ILE A 73 2.89 7.71 5.65
N SER A 74 1.63 8.01 5.38
CA SER A 74 0.52 7.08 5.62
C SER A 74 0.16 6.40 4.31
N VAL A 75 0.27 5.08 4.28
CA VAL A 75 -0.09 4.27 3.11
C VAL A 75 -1.41 3.56 3.32
N PHE A 76 -2.25 3.63 2.31
CA PHE A 76 -3.57 3.01 2.28
C PHE A 76 -3.64 2.13 1.04
N GLY A 77 -4.12 0.90 1.18
CA GLY A 77 -4.22 -0.01 0.05
C GLY A 77 -5.46 -0.86 0.10
N GLN A 78 -5.86 -1.37 -1.06
CA GLN A 78 -6.87 -2.41 -1.18
C GLN A 78 -6.36 -3.51 -2.09
N GLU A 79 -6.77 -4.73 -1.76
CA GLU A 79 -6.44 -5.93 -2.52
C GLU A 79 -7.56 -6.95 -2.29
N ALA A 80 -8.14 -7.44 -3.37
CA ALA A 80 -9.27 -8.36 -3.34
C ALA A 80 -8.81 -9.81 -3.10
N ASN A 81 -7.61 -10.16 -3.57
CA ASN A 81 -7.04 -11.49 -3.36
C ASN A 81 -6.52 -11.63 -1.93
N ALA A 82 -7.05 -12.61 -1.18
CA ALA A 82 -6.70 -12.79 0.23
C ALA A 82 -5.22 -13.12 0.48
N ASP A 83 -4.57 -13.86 -0.40
CA ASP A 83 -3.18 -14.24 -0.21
C ASP A 83 -2.25 -13.09 -0.57
N THR A 84 -2.55 -12.37 -1.65
CA THR A 84 -1.84 -11.15 -2.04
C THR A 84 -1.98 -10.04 -1.00
N TRP A 85 -3.15 -9.89 -0.39
CA TRP A 85 -3.39 -8.96 0.71
C TRP A 85 -2.52 -9.28 1.94
N LYS A 86 -2.41 -10.57 2.32
CA LYS A 86 -1.48 -10.99 3.39
C LYS A 86 -0.04 -10.69 3.02
N MET A 87 0.36 -10.91 1.76
CA MET A 87 1.69 -10.58 1.28
C MET A 87 1.99 -9.09 1.39
N ALA A 88 1.04 -8.21 1.07
CA ALA A 88 1.17 -6.76 1.25
C ALA A 88 1.39 -6.38 2.72
N LYS A 89 0.57 -6.93 3.63
CA LYS A 89 0.72 -6.74 5.08
C LYS A 89 2.09 -7.16 5.58
N MET A 90 2.55 -8.36 5.21
CA MET A 90 3.89 -8.85 5.56
C MET A 90 4.99 -7.97 4.95
N ASN A 91 4.83 -7.51 3.72
CA ASN A 91 5.81 -6.67 3.03
C ASN A 91 6.07 -5.36 3.78
N MET A 92 4.99 -4.71 4.22
CA MET A 92 5.04 -3.48 5.01
C MET A 92 5.63 -3.73 6.39
N ALA A 93 5.19 -4.79 7.09
CA ALA A 93 5.67 -5.15 8.42
C ALA A 93 7.18 -5.43 8.45
N ILE A 94 7.70 -6.21 7.50
CA ILE A 94 9.15 -6.52 7.39
C ILE A 94 10.00 -5.25 7.21
N ARG A 95 9.41 -4.17 6.68
CA ARG A 95 10.08 -2.89 6.44
C ARG A 95 9.81 -1.86 7.52
N GLY A 96 8.91 -2.13 8.48
CA GLY A 96 8.45 -1.16 9.47
C GLY A 96 7.73 0.02 8.82
N ILE A 97 6.89 -0.26 7.81
CA ILE A 97 6.01 0.74 7.18
C ILE A 97 4.62 0.55 7.80
N ASP A 98 4.05 1.62 8.35
CA ASP A 98 2.68 1.61 8.86
C ASP A 98 1.69 1.77 7.69
N ALA A 99 0.79 0.80 7.53
CA ALA A 99 -0.10 0.71 6.38
C ALA A 99 -1.50 0.25 6.79
N ASN A 100 -2.51 0.90 6.23
CA ASN A 100 -3.90 0.53 6.40
C ASN A 100 -4.41 -0.19 5.13
N PHE A 101 -4.68 -1.49 5.27
CA PHE A 101 -5.25 -2.34 4.23
C PHE A 101 -6.68 -2.80 4.53
N GLY A 102 -7.33 -2.18 5.52
CA GLY A 102 -8.57 -2.69 6.09
C GLY A 102 -8.41 -3.97 6.91
N ASP A 103 -9.54 -4.44 7.44
CA ASP A 103 -9.63 -5.62 8.30
C ASP A 103 -9.67 -6.93 7.50
N HIS A 104 -10.10 -6.87 6.24
CA HIS A 104 -10.21 -8.01 5.34
C HIS A 104 -9.87 -7.61 3.90
N PRO A 105 -9.55 -8.59 3.03
CA PRO A 105 -9.44 -8.37 1.59
C PRO A 105 -10.79 -7.87 1.06
N GLU A 106 -10.77 -6.81 0.25
CA GLU A 106 -11.98 -6.14 -0.23
C GLU A 106 -11.83 -5.71 -1.70
N ASP A 107 -12.95 -5.65 -2.40
CA ASP A 107 -13.07 -5.02 -3.71
C ASP A 107 -14.11 -3.89 -3.66
N THR A 108 -13.65 -2.64 -3.75
CA THR A 108 -14.50 -1.44 -3.72
C THR A 108 -15.56 -1.44 -4.83
N PHE A 109 -15.29 -2.05 -5.98
CA PHE A 109 -16.18 -2.04 -7.15
C PHE A 109 -17.43 -2.89 -6.91
N PHE A 110 -17.31 -4.01 -6.20
CA PHE A 110 -18.43 -4.92 -5.94
C PHE A 110 -18.95 -4.89 -4.50
N GLN A 111 -18.14 -4.48 -3.52
CA GLN A 111 -18.43 -4.72 -2.10
C GLN A 111 -18.62 -3.44 -1.28
N ARG A 112 -17.97 -2.30 -1.62
CA ARG A 112 -18.13 -1.04 -0.85
C ARG A 112 -17.82 0.24 -1.64
N PRO A 113 -18.82 0.94 -2.21
CA PRO A 113 -18.63 2.28 -2.78
C PRO A 113 -18.15 3.35 -1.77
N ALA A 114 -18.33 3.11 -0.46
CA ALA A 114 -18.08 4.07 0.61
C ALA A 114 -16.63 4.15 1.12
N PHE A 115 -15.77 3.15 0.85
CA PHE A 115 -14.37 3.18 1.31
C PHE A 115 -13.58 4.33 0.68
N HIS A 116 -13.91 4.68 -0.56
CA HIS A 116 -13.37 5.87 -1.24
C HIS A 116 -13.69 7.17 -0.50
N ALA A 117 -14.80 7.20 0.27
CA ALA A 117 -15.15 8.32 1.13
C ALA A 117 -14.38 8.29 2.47
N GLU A 118 -14.08 7.12 3.06
CA GLU A 118 -13.26 7.02 4.28
C GLU A 118 -11.81 7.48 4.06
N VAL A 119 -11.21 7.11 2.93
CA VAL A 119 -9.89 7.64 2.50
C VAL A 119 -9.94 9.17 2.36
N ARG A 120 -11.09 9.72 1.95
CA ARG A 120 -11.34 11.17 1.92
C ARG A 120 -11.61 11.77 3.29
N LEU A 121 -12.33 11.11 4.20
CA LEU A 121 -12.75 11.63 5.51
C LEU A 121 -11.61 11.73 6.54
N HIS A 122 -10.54 10.95 6.40
CA HIS A 122 -9.30 11.15 7.16
C HIS A 122 -8.57 12.48 6.83
N HIS A 123 -9.15 13.37 6.00
CA HIS A 123 -8.64 14.73 5.74
C HIS A 123 -8.60 15.68 6.94
N GLY A 124 -9.14 15.34 8.12
CA GLY A 124 -9.29 16.36 9.16
C GLY A 124 -9.26 15.92 10.63
N LYS A 125 -9.07 14.64 10.96
CA LYS A 125 -9.09 14.20 12.37
C LYS A 125 -8.08 13.10 12.66
N SER A 126 -7.34 13.27 13.76
CA SER A 126 -6.47 12.22 14.29
C SER A 126 -7.31 11.00 14.69
N ALA A 127 -6.71 9.81 14.63
CA ALA A 127 -7.38 8.53 14.91
C ALA A 127 -8.11 8.47 16.28
N LEU A 128 -7.81 9.40 17.18
CA LEU A 128 -8.46 9.55 18.48
C LEU A 128 -9.91 10.08 18.42
N GLN A 129 -10.30 10.83 17.38
CA GLN A 129 -11.65 11.43 17.33
C GLN A 129 -12.73 10.53 16.71
N LEU A 130 -12.35 9.48 15.97
CA LEU A 130 -13.30 8.56 15.34
C LEU A 130 -13.92 7.56 16.35
N LYS A 131 -13.23 7.26 17.45
CA LYS A 131 -13.75 6.37 18.51
C LYS A 131 -14.94 6.92 19.28
N GLN A 132 -15.17 8.24 19.26
CA GLN A 132 -16.28 8.88 19.98
C GLN A 132 -17.60 8.94 19.18
N LEU A 133 -17.60 8.62 17.89
CA LEU A 133 -18.78 8.69 17.03
C LEU A 133 -19.53 7.36 16.85
N GLY A 134 -18.97 6.25 17.35
CA GLY A 134 -19.58 4.90 17.23
C GLY A 134 -20.29 4.40 18.49
N SER A 135 -20.57 5.27 19.47
CA SER A 135 -21.24 4.91 20.74
C SER A 135 -22.48 5.77 21.06
N GLY A 136 -23.14 6.29 20.02
CA GLY A 136 -24.43 6.97 20.11
C GLY A 136 -25.54 6.16 19.47
#